data_AF-A0A7C4FK66-F1
#
_entry.id   AF-A0A7C4FK66-F1
#
_cell.length_a   1.000
_cell.length_b   1.000
_cell.length_c   1.000
_cell.angle_alpha   90.00
_cell.angle_beta   90.00
_cell.angle_gamma   90.00
#
_symmetry.space_group_name_H-M   'P 1'
#
loop_
_entity.id
_entity.type
_entity.pdbx_description
1 polymer ?
#
loop_
_entity_poly.entity_id
_entity_poly.type
_entity_poly.pdbx_seq_one_letter_code
_entity_poly.pdbx_strand_id
1 'polypeptide(L)'
;MNYVRNELGIEYAIVHPQLCVDDGGSFWRDLLKPGVTYVIGACDPRMQRKMFSKSFEEVGCDFDNQVISLDLRGMSTETAMEKVRDAIQKLKCERKCCPSRGRRSLGFPK
;
A
#
# COMPACT_ATOMS: atom_id res chain seq x y z
N MET A 1 16.26 4.67 3.82
CA MET A 1 14.94 5.34 3.73
C MET A 1 14.88 6.45 2.68
N ASN A 2 15.80 7.42 2.67
CA ASN A 2 15.74 8.58 1.74
C ASN A 2 15.76 8.19 0.25
N TYR A 3 16.42 7.09 -0.10
CA TYR A 3 16.43 6.51 -1.43
C TYR A 3 15.02 6.27 -1.99
N VAL A 4 14.13 5.67 -1.19
CA VAL A 4 12.78 5.30 -1.63
C VAL A 4 11.93 6.55 -1.89
N ARG A 5 12.02 7.58 -1.05
CA ARG A 5 11.27 8.83 -1.23
C ARG A 5 11.75 9.62 -2.46
N ASN A 6 13.07 9.78 -2.60
CA ASN A 6 13.64 10.63 -3.65
C ASN A 6 13.51 10.01 -5.05
N GLU A 7 13.66 8.69 -5.18
CA GLU A 7 13.71 8.05 -6.50
C GLU A 7 12.37 7.44 -6.93
N LEU A 8 11.51 7.05 -5.99
CA LEU A 8 10.25 6.37 -6.30
C LEU A 8 9.02 7.27 -6.24
N GLY A 9 9.17 8.55 -5.86
CA GLY A 9 8.07 9.52 -5.86
C GLY A 9 6.91 9.08 -4.97
N ILE A 10 7.24 8.49 -3.82
CA ILE A 10 6.30 8.12 -2.77
C ILE A 10 6.31 9.19 -1.68
N GLU A 11 5.15 9.51 -1.13
CA GLU A 11 5.02 10.55 -0.11
C GLU A 11 5.60 10.09 1.23
N TYR A 12 5.32 8.84 1.61
CA TYR A 12 5.72 8.26 2.88
C TYR A 12 6.30 6.86 2.69
N ALA A 13 7.35 6.56 3.47
CA ALA A 13 7.94 5.24 3.61
C ALA A 13 8.09 4.93 5.09
N ILE A 14 7.48 3.85 5.57
CA ILE A 14 7.48 3.46 6.97
C ILE A 14 8.01 2.03 7.07
N VAL A 15 8.85 1.77 8.07
CA VAL A 15 9.31 0.42 8.42
C VAL A 15 8.81 0.13 9.83
N HIS A 16 8.03 -0.94 9.95
CA HIS A 16 7.53 -1.43 11.23
C HIS A 16 8.14 -2.81 11.50
N PRO A 17 8.66 -3.08 12.71
CA PRO A 17 9.37 -4.33 13.01
C PRO A 17 8.48 -5.57 12.84
N GLN A 18 7.20 -5.49 13.23
CA GLN A 18 6.24 -6.59 13.10
C GLN A 18 4.82 -6.07 12.82
N LEU A 19 4.34 -6.22 11.58
CA LEU A 19 2.98 -5.81 11.22
C LEU A 19 1.89 -6.84 11.57
N CYS A 20 2.28 -8.09 11.80
CA CYS A 20 1.35 -9.23 11.93
C CYS A 20 0.88 -9.51 13.36
N VAL A 21 1.33 -8.72 14.33
CA VAL A 21 1.00 -8.86 15.75
C VAL A 21 0.04 -7.74 16.18
N ASP A 22 -0.52 -7.82 17.39
CA ASP A 22 -1.54 -6.87 17.88
C ASP A 22 -1.10 -5.40 17.75
N ASP A 23 0.19 -5.14 18.00
CA ASP A 23 0.81 -3.83 17.83
C ASP A 23 0.75 -3.32 16.38
N GLY A 24 0.98 -4.21 15.41
CA GLY A 24 0.81 -3.91 13.99
C GLY A 24 -0.64 -3.62 13.61
N GLY A 25 -1.60 -4.26 14.28
CA GLY A 25 -3.02 -3.96 14.13
C GLY A 25 -3.39 -2.54 14.59
N SER A 26 -2.82 -2.09 15.70
CA SER A 26 -2.96 -0.70 16.18
C SER A 26 -2.32 0.29 15.22
N PHE A 27 -1.11 -0.01 14.75
CA PHE A 27 -0.44 0.80 13.73
C PHE A 27 -1.28 0.97 12.46
N TRP A 28 -1.94 -0.10 11.98
CA TRP A 28 -2.84 0.00 10.84
C TRP A 28 -4.03 0.93 11.12
N ARG A 29 -4.68 0.83 12.28
CA ARG A 29 -5.81 1.71 12.60
C ARG A 29 -5.44 3.19 12.59
N ASP A 30 -4.23 3.52 13.05
CA ASP A 30 -3.77 4.91 13.10
C ASP A 30 -3.32 5.43 11.71
N LEU A 31 -2.80 4.54 10.87
CA LEU A 31 -2.25 4.91 9.55
C LEU A 31 -3.29 4.89 8.42
N LEU A 32 -4.28 4.01 8.49
CA LEU A 32 -5.18 3.73 7.37
C LEU A 32 -6.09 4.91 7.06
N LYS A 33 -6.16 5.24 5.78
CA LYS A 33 -7.00 6.30 5.23
C LYS A 33 -7.68 5.81 3.96
N PRO A 34 -9.01 6.03 3.81
CA PRO A 34 -9.70 5.70 2.58
C PRO A 34 -9.15 6.46 1.38
N GLY A 35 -9.02 5.78 0.24
CA GLY A 35 -8.55 6.34 -1.02
C GLY A 35 -7.03 6.42 -1.16
N VAL A 36 -6.27 5.85 -0.23
CA VAL A 36 -4.80 5.77 -0.28
C VAL A 36 -4.38 4.37 -0.70
N THR A 37 -3.43 4.28 -1.64
CA THR A 37 -2.83 3.00 -2.05
C THR A 37 -1.59 2.69 -1.21
N TYR A 38 -1.54 1.51 -0.63
CA TYR A 38 -0.45 1.01 0.20
C TYR A 38 0.32 -0.10 -0.51
N VAL A 39 1.64 0.04 -0.60
CA VAL A 39 2.54 -1.03 -1.06
C VAL A 39 3.19 -1.65 0.18
N ILE A 40 2.93 -2.92 0.44
CA ILE A 40 3.36 -3.61 1.67
C ILE A 40 4.36 -4.70 1.31
N GLY A 41 5.61 -4.50 1.71
CA GLY A 41 6.66 -5.51 1.63
C GLY A 41 6.77 -6.30 2.93
N ALA A 42 6.20 -7.49 2.99
CA ALA A 42 6.19 -8.31 4.20
C ALA A 42 6.29 -9.82 3.86
N CYS A 43 5.45 -10.65 4.48
CA CYS A 43 5.38 -12.10 4.27
C CYS A 43 4.47 -12.44 3.07
N ASP A 44 4.01 -13.69 2.99
CA ASP A 44 3.11 -14.16 1.92
C ASP A 44 1.86 -13.26 1.75
N PRO A 45 1.51 -12.84 0.52
CA PRO A 45 0.35 -11.97 0.26
C PRO A 45 -0.99 -12.50 0.78
N ARG A 46 -1.20 -13.82 0.77
CA ARG A 46 -2.42 -14.45 1.30
C ARG A 46 -2.49 -14.28 2.82
N MET A 47 -1.35 -14.38 3.49
CA MET A 47 -1.23 -14.15 4.93
C MET A 47 -1.42 -12.67 5.26
N GLN A 48 -0.84 -11.76 4.47
CA GLN A 48 -1.06 -10.32 4.63
C GLN A 48 -2.56 -9.98 4.57
N ARG A 49 -3.27 -10.47 3.55
CA ARG A 49 -4.72 -10.28 3.42
C ARG A 49 -5.48 -10.78 4.64
N LYS A 50 -5.18 -12.00 5.09
CA LYS A 50 -5.86 -12.59 6.26
C LYS A 50 -5.62 -11.78 7.53
N MET A 51 -4.39 -11.32 7.76
CA MET A 51 -4.03 -10.63 9.01
C MET A 51 -4.48 -9.16 9.01
N PHE A 52 -4.41 -8.47 7.87
CA PHE A 52 -4.68 -7.03 7.80
C PHE A 52 -6.13 -6.70 7.43
N SER A 53 -6.87 -7.61 6.79
CA SER A 53 -8.27 -7.39 6.39
C SER A 53 -9.13 -6.80 7.51
N LYS A 54 -9.02 -7.34 8.72
CA LYS A 54 -9.77 -6.86 9.88
C LYS A 54 -9.50 -5.37 10.19
N SER A 55 -8.24 -4.95 10.22
CA SER A 55 -7.88 -3.54 10.45
C SER A 55 -8.37 -2.63 9.32
N PHE A 56 -8.40 -3.13 8.08
CA PHE A 56 -8.94 -2.38 6.94
C PHE A 56 -10.46 -2.22 7.04
N GLU A 57 -11.18 -3.29 7.35
CA GLU A 57 -12.64 -3.27 7.54
C GLU A 57 -13.06 -2.33 8.69
N GLU A 58 -12.33 -2.36 9.82
CA GLU A 58 -12.58 -1.49 10.98
C GLU A 58 -12.50 0.01 10.62
N VAL A 59 -11.63 0.39 9.69
CA VAL A 59 -11.44 1.79 9.24
C VAL A 59 -12.31 2.13 8.02
N GLY A 60 -13.05 1.15 7.47
CA GLY A 60 -13.85 1.32 6.24
C GLY A 60 -13.00 1.37 4.97
N CYS A 61 -11.81 0.77 5.00
CA CYS A 61 -10.89 0.64 3.88
C CYS A 61 -11.08 -0.71 3.18
N ASP A 62 -10.94 -0.72 1.85
CA ASP A 62 -10.91 -1.94 1.05
C ASP A 62 -9.46 -2.42 0.90
N PHE A 63 -9.15 -3.62 1.40
CA PHE A 63 -7.81 -4.20 1.29
C PHE A 63 -7.46 -4.57 -0.16
N ASP A 64 -8.38 -5.23 -0.88
CA ASP A 64 -8.11 -5.80 -2.20
C ASP A 64 -7.88 -4.70 -3.25
N ASN A 65 -8.52 -3.54 -3.09
CA ASN A 65 -8.36 -2.39 -3.99
C ASN A 65 -7.25 -1.41 -3.57
N GLN A 66 -6.91 -1.34 -2.28
CA GLN A 66 -5.93 -0.35 -1.80
C GLN A 66 -4.56 -0.95 -1.52
N VAL A 67 -4.40 -2.27 -1.44
CA VAL A 67 -3.13 -2.90 -1.06
C VAL A 67 -2.48 -3.63 -2.22
N ILE A 68 -1.20 -3.37 -2.40
CA ILE A 68 -0.30 -4.20 -3.21
C ILE A 68 0.66 -4.91 -2.26
N SER A 69 0.41 -6.20 -2.06
CA SER A 69 1.22 -7.07 -1.23
C SER A 69 2.41 -7.62 -2.00
N LEU A 70 3.61 -7.42 -1.46
CA LEU A 70 4.86 -7.96 -1.96
C LEU A 70 5.46 -8.92 -0.92
N ASP A 71 5.85 -10.11 -1.36
CA ASP A 71 6.67 -11.01 -0.56
C ASP A 71 8.15 -10.65 -0.75
N LEU A 72 8.75 -10.13 0.32
CA LEU A 72 10.14 -9.71 0.39
C LEU A 72 10.96 -10.56 1.38
N ARG A 73 10.36 -11.58 2.00
CA ARG A 73 11.03 -12.34 3.05
C ARG A 73 12.15 -13.21 2.47
N GLY A 74 13.32 -13.18 3.13
CA GLY A 74 14.46 -14.01 2.75
C GLY A 74 15.17 -13.57 1.46
N MET A 75 14.87 -12.36 0.96
CA MET A 75 15.55 -11.77 -0.20
C MET A 75 16.70 -10.87 0.25
N SER A 76 17.66 -10.63 -0.65
CA SER A 76 18.65 -9.57 -0.42
C SER A 76 18.00 -8.19 -0.48
N THR A 77 18.63 -7.20 0.14
CA THR A 77 18.15 -5.81 0.16
C THR A 77 17.97 -5.27 -1.27
N GLU A 78 18.91 -5.57 -2.16
CA GLU A 78 18.92 -5.12 -3.55
C GLU A 78 17.71 -5.69 -4.31
N THR A 79 17.50 -7.00 -4.21
CA THR A 79 16.39 -7.71 -4.85
C THR A 79 15.05 -7.23 -4.31
N ALA A 80 14.96 -6.99 -3.00
CA ALA A 80 13.76 -6.47 -2.36
C ALA A 80 13.45 -5.05 -2.87
N MET A 81 14.48 -4.21 -3.01
CA MET A 81 14.32 -2.87 -3.57
C MET A 81 13.83 -2.92 -5.02
N GLU A 82 14.40 -3.77 -5.87
CA GLU A 82 13.95 -3.92 -7.27
C GLU A 82 12.46 -4.29 -7.37
N LYS A 83 12.00 -5.27 -6.59
CA LYS A 83 10.57 -5.63 -6.54
C LYS A 83 9.67 -4.45 -6.16
N VAL A 84 10.09 -3.66 -5.17
CA VAL A 84 9.35 -2.47 -4.74
C VAL A 84 9.32 -1.41 -5.85
N ARG A 85 10.46 -1.21 -6.56
CA ARG A 85 10.54 -0.28 -7.70
C ARG A 85 9.58 -0.70 -8.81
N ASP A 86 9.57 -1.97 -9.18
CA ASP A 86 8.71 -2.51 -10.23
C ASP A 86 7.23 -2.35 -9.89
N ALA A 87 6.85 -2.62 -8.64
CA ALA A 87 5.48 -2.45 -8.17
C ALA A 87 5.02 -0.99 -8.28
N ILE A 88 5.87 -0.05 -7.86
CA ILE A 88 5.57 1.39 -7.93
C ILE A 88 5.54 1.88 -9.37
N GLN A 89 6.42 1.38 -10.24
CA GLN A 89 6.44 1.75 -11.65
C GLN A 89 5.18 1.26 -12.38
N LYS A 90 4.72 0.02 -12.09
CA LYS A 90 3.46 -0.51 -12.61
C LYS A 90 2.27 0.36 -12.20
N LEU A 91 2.19 0.73 -10.91
CA LEU A 91 1.17 1.67 -10.41
C LEU A 91 1.17 3.01 -11.14
N LYS A 92 2.35 3.59 -11.35
CA LYS A 92 2.50 4.85 -12.10
C LYS A 92 2.06 4.68 -13.55
N CYS A 93 2.38 3.56 -14.18
CA CYS A 93 1.99 3.25 -15.55
C CYS A 93 0.47 3.08 -15.69
N GLU A 94 -0.17 2.32 -14.80
CA GLU A 94 -1.63 2.16 -14.76
C GLU A 94 -2.36 3.49 -14.58
N ARG A 95 -1.84 4.36 -13.70
CA ARG A 95 -2.37 5.72 -13.52
C ARG A 95 -2.13 6.64 -14.72
N LYS A 96 -1.01 6.49 -15.44
CA LYS A 96 -0.67 7.31 -16.62
C LYS A 96 -1.38 6.84 -17.90
N CYS A 97 -1.64 5.55 -18.03
CA CYS A 97 -2.24 4.96 -19.23
C CYS A 97 -3.76 5.13 -19.28
N CYS A 98 -4.41 5.53 -18.18
CA CYS A 98 -5.84 5.82 -18.13
C CYS A 98 -6.11 7.31 -17.90
N PRO A 99 -6.15 8.16 -18.95
CA PRO A 99 -6.57 9.56 -18.81
C PRO A 99 -8.09 9.74 -18.63
N SER A 100 -8.86 8.69 -18.30
CA SER A 100 -10.30 8.83 -18.03
C SER A 100 -10.87 7.75 -17.09
N ARG A 101 -10.89 8.06 -15.79
CA ARG A 101 -12.12 7.78 -15.01
C ARG A 101 -12.66 9.12 -14.58
N GLY A 102 -13.71 9.53 -15.27
CA GLY A 102 -14.34 10.83 -15.13
C GLY A 102 -14.57 11.21 -13.67
N ARG A 103 -14.29 12.48 -13.40
CA ARG A 103 -14.88 13.27 -12.34
C ARG A 103 -16.38 12.94 -12.29
N ARG A 104 -16.81 12.03 -11.41
CA ARG A 104 -18.23 11.90 -11.08
C ARG A 104 -18.56 13.19 -10.34
N SER A 105 -19.23 14.09 -11.04
CA SER A 105 -19.88 15.26 -10.49
C SER A 105 -20.79 14.79 -9.36
N LEU A 106 -20.30 14.86 -8.12
CA LEU A 106 -21.18 14.97 -6.97
C LEU A 106 -21.77 16.39 -7.05
N GLY A 107 -22.99 16.45 -7.57
CA GLY A 107 -23.81 17.66 -7.53
C GLY A 107 -24.01 18.06 -6.07
N PHE A 108 -23.57 19.25 -5.73
CA PHE A 108 -24.09 20.00 -4.60
C PHE A 108 -25.51 20.46 -4.95
N PRO A 109 -26.55 20.13 -4.16
CA PRO A 109 -27.79 20.87 -4.24
C PRO A 109 -27.56 22.29 -3.72
N LYS A 110 -28.22 23.25 -4.37
CA LYS A 110 -28.23 24.68 -4.07
C LYS A 110 -28.86 24.97 -2.71
#